data_AF-A0AA96IUV6-F1
#
_entry.id   AF-A0AA96IUV6-F1
#
_cell.length_a   1.000
_cell.length_b   1.000
_cell.length_c   1.000
_cell.angle_alpha   90.00
_cell.angle_beta   90.00
_cell.angle_gamma   90.00
#
_symmetry.space_group_name_H-M   'P 1'
#
loop_
_entity.id
_entity.type
_entity.pdbx_description
1 polymer ?
#
loop_
_entity_poly.entity_id
_entity_poly.type
_entity_poly.pdbx_seq_one_letter_code
_entity_poly.pdbx_strand_id
1 'polypeptide(L)'
;MKQILIAAGLLACATSTVYAQERTDSALAYFQDYCLEAGGDMQKSIALLSASEHFDAPFDQSSGNYTALLFMGLDGTLATVTIGGEVGYDRCIITASGVADPMAQSETWAGILADEQGADFTQLAPFDMYGNGGFGYRDAQGDVVVAPVTTGISDDIVHLSFYPK
;
A
#
# COMPACT_ATOMS: atom_id res chain seq x y z
N MET A 1 -10.68 -30.70 45.76
CA MET A 1 -9.94 -29.53 45.26
C MET A 1 -10.22 -29.41 43.77
N LYS A 2 -10.84 -28.31 43.32
CA LYS A 2 -11.22 -28.06 41.92
C LYS A 2 -9.98 -27.64 41.13
N GLN A 3 -9.68 -28.33 40.03
CA GLN A 3 -8.71 -27.89 39.03
C GLN A 3 -9.29 -26.69 38.27
N ILE A 4 -8.59 -25.56 38.29
CA ILE A 4 -8.85 -24.41 37.44
C ILE A 4 -7.96 -24.59 36.21
N LEU A 5 -8.56 -24.97 35.08
CA LEU A 5 -7.95 -24.85 33.75
C LEU A 5 -8.09 -23.38 33.32
N ILE A 6 -7.01 -22.61 33.40
CA ILE A 6 -6.98 -21.26 32.82
C ILE A 6 -6.70 -21.41 31.32
N ALA A 7 -7.67 -21.01 30.51
CA ALA A 7 -7.57 -20.89 29.07
C ALA A 7 -6.56 -19.79 28.70
N ALA A 8 -5.35 -20.18 28.32
CA ALA A 8 -4.29 -19.26 27.87
C ALA A 8 -4.14 -19.21 26.34
N GLY A 9 -5.07 -19.79 25.57
CA GLY A 9 -4.92 -19.97 24.13
C GLY A 9 -5.64 -18.97 23.21
N LEU A 10 -6.49 -18.07 23.74
CA LEU A 10 -7.42 -17.28 22.91
C LEU A 10 -7.03 -15.80 22.70
N LEU A 11 -6.01 -15.28 23.38
CA LEU A 11 -5.64 -13.86 23.26
C LEU A 11 -4.61 -13.55 22.16
N ALA A 12 -3.83 -14.53 21.69
CA ALA A 12 -2.76 -14.27 20.71
C ALA A 12 -3.28 -14.10 19.27
N CYS A 13 -4.41 -14.74 18.92
CA CYS A 13 -5.01 -14.58 17.58
C CYS A 13 -5.83 -13.29 17.44
N ALA A 14 -6.29 -12.70 18.54
CA ALA A 14 -7.11 -11.49 18.50
C ALA A 14 -6.28 -10.23 18.30
N THR A 15 -5.03 -10.20 18.77
CA THR A 15 -4.15 -9.05 18.58
C THR A 15 -3.64 -8.96 17.15
N SER A 16 -3.26 -10.08 16.53
CA SER A 16 -2.78 -10.10 15.14
C SER A 16 -3.85 -9.70 14.12
N THR A 17 -5.11 -10.08 14.35
CA THR A 17 -6.23 -9.70 13.47
C THR A 17 -6.63 -8.24 13.62
N VAL A 18 -6.61 -7.68 14.85
CA VAL A 18 -6.87 -6.25 15.07
C VAL A 18 -5.80 -5.39 14.41
N TYR A 19 -4.51 -5.72 14.56
CA TYR A 19 -3.44 -4.98 13.88
C TYR A 19 -3.52 -5.10 12.34
N ALA A 20 -3.99 -6.23 11.81
CA ALA A 20 -4.17 -6.39 10.36
C ALA A 20 -5.34 -5.57 9.82
N GLN A 21 -6.44 -5.48 10.59
CA GLN A 21 -7.57 -4.62 10.23
C GLN A 21 -7.18 -3.15 10.30
N GLU A 22 -6.51 -2.71 11.37
CA GLU A 22 -6.03 -1.32 11.50
C GLU A 22 -5.09 -0.93 10.35
N ARG A 23 -4.15 -1.81 9.95
CA ARG A 23 -3.31 -1.56 8.76
C ARG A 23 -4.13 -1.42 7.47
N THR A 24 -5.13 -2.28 7.30
CA THR A 24 -6.00 -2.26 6.13
C THR A 24 -6.77 -0.93 6.10
N ASP A 25 -7.33 -0.51 7.22
CA ASP A 25 -8.09 0.74 7.32
C ASP A 25 -7.20 1.97 7.08
N SER A 26 -5.96 1.96 7.60
CA SER A 26 -4.99 3.06 7.42
C SER A 26 -4.40 3.15 6.01
N ALA A 27 -4.19 2.02 5.32
CA ALA A 27 -3.46 1.99 4.06
C ALA A 27 -4.10 2.84 2.95
N LEU A 28 -5.43 2.83 2.86
CA LEU A 28 -6.14 3.67 1.90
C LEU A 28 -5.95 5.16 2.20
N ALA A 29 -6.09 5.56 3.47
CA ALA A 29 -5.92 6.94 3.90
C ALA A 29 -4.48 7.42 3.64
N TYR A 30 -3.49 6.62 4.03
CA TYR A 30 -2.08 6.94 3.74
C TYR A 30 -1.81 7.06 2.24
N PHE A 31 -2.46 6.24 1.40
CA PHE A 31 -2.29 6.36 -0.04
C PHE A 31 -2.86 7.69 -0.56
N GLN A 32 -4.04 8.09 -0.09
CA GLN A 32 -4.65 9.37 -0.44
C GLN A 32 -3.76 10.54 0.02
N ASP A 33 -3.32 10.54 1.29
CA ASP A 33 -2.55 11.63 1.91
C ASP A 33 -1.14 11.77 1.33
N TYR A 34 -0.44 10.65 1.10
CA TYR A 34 0.99 10.70 0.76
C TYR A 34 1.29 10.50 -0.72
N CYS A 35 0.48 9.72 -1.43
CA CYS A 35 0.69 9.45 -2.85
C CYS A 35 -0.18 10.35 -3.75
N LEU A 36 -1.47 10.50 -3.45
CA LEU A 36 -2.39 11.26 -4.32
C LEU A 36 -2.37 12.76 -4.03
N GLU A 37 -2.32 13.21 -2.77
CA GLU A 37 -2.24 14.65 -2.43
C GLU A 37 -0.99 15.31 -3.03
N ALA A 38 0.05 14.52 -3.29
CA ALA A 38 1.28 14.97 -3.92
C ALA A 38 1.07 15.46 -5.37
N GLY A 39 -0.04 15.12 -6.01
CA GLY A 39 -0.41 15.68 -7.31
C GLY A 39 0.48 15.26 -8.47
N GLY A 40 1.16 14.12 -8.34
CA GLY A 40 2.18 13.64 -9.29
C GLY A 40 3.62 14.06 -8.98
N ASP A 41 3.84 14.96 -8.01
CA ASP A 41 5.18 15.33 -7.59
C ASP A 41 5.73 14.34 -6.55
N MET A 42 6.58 13.41 -7.00
CA MET A 42 7.19 12.41 -6.11
C MET A 42 8.10 13.00 -5.04
N GLN A 43 8.69 14.18 -5.27
CA GLN A 43 9.45 14.87 -4.22
C GLN A 43 8.52 15.40 -3.12
N LYS A 44 7.30 15.83 -3.51
CA LYS A 44 6.25 16.19 -2.54
C LYS A 44 5.80 14.96 -1.72
N SER A 45 5.60 13.79 -2.34
CA SER A 45 5.31 12.56 -1.60
C SER A 45 6.39 12.23 -0.57
N ILE A 46 7.67 12.32 -0.95
CA ILE A 46 8.81 12.12 -0.03
C ILE A 46 8.76 13.11 1.14
N ALA A 47 8.49 14.38 0.86
CA ALA A 47 8.42 15.41 1.89
C ALA A 47 7.27 15.17 2.88
N LEU A 48 6.08 14.79 2.38
CA LEU A 48 4.92 14.47 3.22
C LEU A 48 5.19 13.24 4.10
N LEU A 49 5.74 12.17 3.52
CA LEU A 49 6.12 10.96 4.27
C LEU A 49 7.19 11.26 5.34
N SER A 50 8.21 12.05 5.00
CA SER A 50 9.29 12.39 5.94
C SER A 50 8.83 13.28 7.10
N ALA A 51 7.74 14.04 6.92
CA ALA A 51 7.16 14.89 7.95
C ALA A 51 6.06 14.19 8.76
N SER A 52 5.66 12.98 8.35
CA SER A 52 4.58 12.23 8.97
C SER A 52 4.96 11.73 10.37
N GLU A 53 3.99 11.71 11.28
CA GLU A 53 4.12 11.01 12.58
C GLU A 53 3.77 9.51 12.48
N HIS A 54 3.28 9.05 11.33
CA HIS A 54 2.87 7.67 11.10
C HIS A 54 4.00 6.79 10.58
N PHE A 55 5.04 7.40 10.01
CA PHE A 55 6.15 6.72 9.36
C PHE A 55 7.48 7.08 10.02
N ASP A 56 8.34 6.08 10.18
CA ASP A 56 9.73 6.28 10.55
C ASP A 56 10.52 7.00 9.44
N ALA A 57 11.71 7.49 9.80
CA ALA A 57 12.65 8.06 8.84
C ALA A 57 12.96 7.08 7.69
N PRO A 58 13.16 7.58 6.45
CA PRO A 58 13.33 6.71 5.30
C PRO A 58 14.61 5.88 5.38
N PHE A 59 14.50 4.64 4.94
CA PHE A 59 15.65 3.86 4.51
C PHE A 59 15.96 4.19 3.05
N ASP A 60 17.13 4.79 2.82
CA ASP A 60 17.57 5.27 1.51
C ASP A 60 18.35 4.20 0.75
N GLN A 61 17.84 3.82 -0.43
CA GLN A 61 18.49 2.90 -1.39
C GLN A 61 18.77 3.58 -2.74
N SER A 62 18.87 4.91 -2.73
CA SER A 62 19.13 5.71 -3.93
C SER A 62 20.54 5.45 -4.49
N SER A 63 20.67 5.55 -5.82
CA SER A 63 21.93 5.36 -6.53
C SER A 63 21.95 6.19 -7.82
N GLY A 64 22.94 7.08 -7.95
CA GLY A 64 23.04 7.97 -9.11
C GLY A 64 21.79 8.85 -9.25
N ASN A 65 21.12 8.77 -10.41
CA ASN A 65 19.87 9.50 -10.68
C ASN A 65 18.62 8.75 -10.21
N TYR A 66 18.77 7.53 -9.68
CA TYR A 66 17.68 6.72 -9.15
C TYR A 66 17.49 7.02 -7.66
N THR A 67 16.27 7.38 -7.28
CA THR A 67 15.85 7.51 -5.88
C THR A 67 14.94 6.35 -5.52
N ALA A 68 15.20 5.72 -4.37
CA ALA A 68 14.31 4.72 -3.78
C ALA A 68 14.31 4.87 -2.26
N LEU A 69 13.23 5.42 -1.73
CA LEU A 69 13.04 5.61 -0.30
C LEU A 69 11.95 4.68 0.20
N LEU A 70 12.24 3.95 1.27
CA LEU A 70 11.30 3.09 1.97
C LEU A 70 11.00 3.69 3.34
N PHE A 71 9.73 3.85 3.67
CA PHE A 71 9.26 4.34 4.96
C PHE A 71 8.47 3.22 5.65
N MET A 72 8.82 2.94 6.90
CA MET A 72 8.12 1.94 7.71
C MET A 72 7.08 2.63 8.59
N GLY A 73 5.82 2.24 8.44
CA GLY A 73 4.72 2.73 9.27
C GLY A 73 4.71 2.06 10.64
N LEU A 74 4.32 2.79 11.67
CA LEU A 74 4.23 2.28 13.05
C LEU A 74 3.21 1.14 13.21
N ASP A 75 2.22 1.09 12.33
CA ASP A 75 1.20 0.03 12.25
C ASP A 75 1.64 -1.19 11.42
N GLY A 76 2.80 -1.11 10.74
CA GLY A 76 3.33 -2.14 9.85
C GLY A 76 2.98 -1.94 8.37
N THR A 77 2.32 -0.83 8.01
CA THR A 77 2.17 -0.40 6.61
C THR A 77 3.53 0.06 6.06
N LEU A 78 3.82 -0.13 4.78
CA LEU A 78 5.04 0.39 4.16
C LEU A 78 4.70 1.41 3.10
N ALA A 79 5.48 2.48 3.01
CA ALA A 79 5.44 3.40 1.87
C ALA A 79 6.76 3.31 1.10
N THR A 80 6.70 3.27 -0.24
CA THR A 80 7.88 3.31 -1.10
C THR A 80 7.71 4.40 -2.14
N VAL A 81 8.70 5.29 -2.26
CA VAL A 81 8.75 6.27 -3.36
C VAL A 81 9.96 5.98 -4.23
N THR A 82 9.74 5.90 -5.54
CA THR A 82 10.78 5.62 -6.53
C THR A 82 10.79 6.72 -7.60
N ILE A 83 11.97 7.24 -7.96
CA ILE A 83 12.16 8.27 -8.99
C ILE A 83 13.35 7.91 -9.88
N GLY A 84 13.24 8.11 -11.20
CA GLY A 84 14.38 8.09 -12.13
C GLY A 84 14.93 6.70 -12.45
N GLY A 85 14.10 5.65 -12.40
CA GLY A 85 14.51 4.28 -12.75
C GLY A 85 14.48 4.02 -14.25
N GLU A 86 15.59 3.52 -14.83
CA GLU A 86 15.63 3.07 -16.24
C GLU A 86 14.66 1.89 -16.54
N VAL A 87 14.21 1.20 -15.48
CA VAL A 87 13.37 -0.01 -15.53
C VAL A 87 12.02 0.15 -14.83
N GLY A 88 11.71 1.34 -14.29
CA GLY A 88 10.46 1.56 -13.56
C GLY A 88 10.02 3.00 -13.65
N TYR A 89 8.73 3.20 -13.97
CA TYR A 89 8.08 4.49 -13.85
C TYR A 89 8.22 5.00 -12.42
N ASP A 90 8.41 6.32 -12.31
CA ASP A 90 8.27 7.04 -11.05
C ASP A 90 6.96 6.61 -10.39
N ARG A 91 6.98 6.41 -9.07
CA ARG A 91 5.80 5.94 -8.35
C ARG A 91 5.88 6.14 -6.85
N CYS A 92 4.70 6.24 -6.25
CA CYS A 92 4.47 6.13 -4.82
C CYS A 92 3.61 4.89 -4.56
N ILE A 93 4.03 4.03 -3.64
CA ILE A 93 3.33 2.79 -3.28
C ILE A 93 3.07 2.80 -1.78
N ILE A 94 1.84 2.49 -1.38
CA ILE A 94 1.51 2.04 -0.03
C ILE A 94 1.25 0.52 -0.06
N THR A 95 1.89 -0.21 0.84
CA THR A 95 1.79 -1.66 0.97
C THR A 95 1.09 -2.04 2.26
N ALA A 96 -0.06 -2.71 2.13
CA ALA A 96 -0.77 -3.34 3.24
C ALA A 96 -0.44 -4.84 3.29
N SER A 97 -0.16 -5.36 4.48
CA SER A 97 0.11 -6.78 4.74
C SER A 97 -0.85 -7.35 5.78
N GLY A 98 -1.09 -8.66 5.75
CA GLY A 98 -2.11 -9.30 6.59
C GLY A 98 -3.53 -9.13 6.07
N VAL A 99 -3.72 -8.82 4.78
CA VAL A 99 -5.03 -8.63 4.19
C VAL A 99 -5.71 -9.99 4.00
N ALA A 100 -6.88 -10.18 4.60
CA ALA A 100 -7.56 -11.48 4.63
C ALA A 100 -8.06 -11.95 3.26
N ASP A 101 -8.55 -11.02 2.43
CA ASP A 101 -8.88 -11.25 1.02
C ASP A 101 -8.26 -10.13 0.17
N PRO A 102 -6.99 -10.30 -0.27
CA PRO A 102 -6.26 -9.28 -0.99
C PRO A 102 -6.93 -8.84 -2.29
N MET A 103 -7.64 -9.75 -2.98
CA MET A 103 -8.29 -9.43 -4.24
C MET A 103 -9.56 -8.61 -4.01
N ALA A 104 -10.44 -9.07 -3.10
CA ALA A 104 -11.65 -8.32 -2.77
C ALA A 104 -11.33 -6.94 -2.15
N GLN A 105 -10.27 -6.85 -1.34
CA GLN A 105 -9.81 -5.58 -0.78
C GLN A 105 -9.28 -4.64 -1.87
N SER A 106 -8.55 -5.18 -2.86
CA SER A 106 -8.06 -4.40 -3.99
C SER A 106 -9.20 -3.81 -4.82
N GLU A 107 -10.24 -4.61 -5.09
CA GLU A 107 -11.46 -4.15 -5.78
C GLU A 107 -12.14 -3.02 -5.01
N THR A 108 -12.33 -3.22 -3.70
CA THR A 108 -12.98 -2.26 -2.81
C THR A 108 -12.25 -0.91 -2.80
N TRP A 109 -10.93 -0.91 -2.59
CA TRP A 109 -10.14 0.32 -2.55
C TRP A 109 -10.05 1.01 -3.90
N ALA A 110 -9.83 0.28 -4.99
CA ALA A 110 -9.83 0.89 -6.32
C ALA A 110 -11.19 1.50 -6.68
N GLY A 111 -12.30 0.86 -6.27
CA GLY A 111 -13.64 1.39 -6.45
C GLY A 111 -13.85 2.71 -5.71
N ILE A 112 -13.48 2.77 -4.42
CA ILE A 112 -13.55 4.01 -3.62
C ILE A 112 -12.74 5.13 -4.28
N LEU A 113 -11.49 4.86 -4.66
CA LEU A 113 -10.62 5.88 -5.25
C LEU A 113 -11.11 6.34 -6.62
N ALA A 114 -11.64 5.44 -7.46
CA ALA A 114 -12.19 5.80 -8.77
C ALA A 114 -13.47 6.66 -8.61
N ASP A 115 -14.36 6.29 -7.70
CA ASP A 115 -15.60 7.04 -7.41
C ASP A 115 -15.29 8.47 -6.91
N GLU A 116 -14.32 8.61 -6.00
CA GLU A 116 -13.89 9.91 -5.47
C GLU A 116 -13.31 10.83 -6.55
N GLN A 117 -12.59 10.27 -7.53
CA GLN A 117 -12.05 11.03 -8.67
C GLN A 117 -13.04 11.20 -9.82
N GLY A 118 -14.20 10.53 -9.78
CA GLY A 118 -15.12 10.47 -10.91
C GLY A 118 -14.50 9.83 -12.16
N ALA A 119 -13.60 8.86 -11.96
CA ALA A 119 -12.87 8.18 -13.01
C ALA A 119 -13.47 6.79 -13.33
N ASP A 120 -13.19 6.27 -14.51
CA ASP A 120 -13.66 4.94 -14.91
C ASP A 120 -12.87 3.85 -14.17
N PHE A 121 -13.57 3.12 -13.30
CA PHE A 121 -13.04 1.92 -12.66
C PHE A 121 -12.67 0.85 -13.70
N THR A 122 -11.47 0.29 -13.57
CA THR A 122 -10.90 -0.65 -14.54
C THR A 122 -10.38 -1.91 -13.84
N GLN A 123 -10.72 -3.08 -14.39
CA GLN A 123 -10.08 -4.34 -14.04
C GLN A 123 -8.83 -4.56 -14.90
N LEU A 124 -7.73 -4.94 -14.27
CA LEU A 124 -6.44 -5.16 -14.89
C LEU A 124 -6.16 -6.66 -15.03
N ALA A 125 -5.72 -7.09 -16.21
CA ALA A 125 -5.22 -8.44 -16.42
C ALA A 125 -3.88 -8.64 -15.68
N PRO A 126 -3.45 -9.88 -15.38
CA PRO A 126 -2.16 -10.17 -14.75
C PRO A 126 -0.95 -9.52 -15.43
N PHE A 127 -0.01 -9.02 -14.61
CA PHE A 127 1.23 -8.36 -15.06
C PHE A 127 2.28 -8.32 -13.94
N ASP A 128 3.56 -8.33 -14.31
CA ASP A 128 4.71 -8.22 -13.39
C ASP A 128 4.55 -9.04 -12.09
N MET A 129 4.52 -8.37 -10.93
CA MET A 129 4.36 -8.98 -9.60
C MET A 129 2.89 -9.22 -9.20
N TYR A 130 1.94 -8.81 -10.04
CA TYR A 130 0.49 -8.89 -9.85
C TYR A 130 -0.09 -10.01 -10.71
N GLY A 131 0.30 -11.26 -10.42
CA GLY A 131 -0.04 -12.44 -11.22
C GLY A 131 -1.52 -12.81 -11.26
N ASN A 132 -2.35 -12.22 -10.40
CA ASN A 132 -3.81 -12.34 -10.44
C ASN A 132 -4.49 -11.12 -11.09
N GLY A 133 -3.70 -10.15 -11.58
CA GLY A 133 -4.20 -8.86 -12.01
C GLY A 133 -4.52 -7.96 -10.83
N GLY A 134 -5.43 -7.01 -11.04
CA GLY A 134 -5.87 -6.08 -10.01
C GLY A 134 -6.92 -5.12 -10.54
N PHE A 135 -6.99 -3.95 -9.93
CA PHE A 135 -7.98 -2.93 -10.24
C PHE A 135 -7.33 -1.55 -10.23
N GLY A 136 -8.01 -0.56 -10.79
CA GLY A 136 -7.46 0.78 -10.84
C GLY A 136 -8.29 1.75 -11.64
N TYR A 137 -7.74 2.92 -11.86
CA TYR A 137 -8.27 3.93 -12.78
C TYR A 137 -7.12 4.75 -13.34
N ARG A 138 -7.45 5.55 -14.36
CA ARG A 138 -6.55 6.54 -14.95
C ARG A 138 -7.25 7.89 -14.96
N ASP A 139 -6.54 8.92 -14.56
CA ASP A 139 -7.06 10.30 -14.57
C ASP A 139 -6.07 11.26 -15.25
N ALA A 140 -6.17 12.56 -14.96
CA ALA A 140 -5.26 13.57 -15.49
C ALA A 140 -3.86 13.51 -14.86
N GLN A 141 -3.74 13.04 -13.61
CA GLN A 141 -2.52 13.05 -12.81
C GLN A 141 -1.68 11.80 -13.02
N GLY A 142 -2.30 10.66 -13.28
CA GLY A 142 -1.58 9.40 -13.41
C GLY A 142 -2.47 8.17 -13.50
N ASP A 143 -1.84 7.04 -13.25
CA ASP A 143 -2.48 5.74 -13.12
C ASP A 143 -2.47 5.33 -11.65
N VAL A 144 -3.62 4.90 -11.15
CA VAL A 144 -3.73 4.22 -9.86
C VAL A 144 -3.96 2.75 -10.11
N VAL A 145 -3.15 1.92 -9.46
CA VAL A 145 -3.24 0.47 -9.48
C VAL A 145 -3.34 -0.02 -8.06
N VAL A 146 -4.40 -0.77 -7.75
CA VAL A 146 -4.55 -1.52 -6.51
C VAL A 146 -4.56 -3.00 -6.84
N ALA A 147 -3.57 -3.74 -6.36
CA ALA A 147 -3.40 -5.13 -6.75
C ALA A 147 -2.70 -5.97 -5.67
N PRO A 148 -3.10 -7.24 -5.53
CA PRO A 148 -2.40 -8.17 -4.65
C PRO A 148 -1.07 -8.60 -5.27
N VAL A 149 -0.04 -8.68 -4.43
CA VAL A 149 1.27 -9.16 -4.85
C VAL A 149 1.27 -10.69 -4.83
N THR A 150 1.61 -11.30 -5.95
CA THR A 150 1.69 -12.78 -6.06
C THR A 150 3.11 -13.30 -6.07
N THR A 151 4.10 -12.42 -6.21
CA THR A 151 5.52 -12.77 -6.16
C THR A 151 6.14 -12.18 -4.90
N GLY A 152 6.57 -13.01 -3.95
CA GLY A 152 7.14 -12.50 -2.71
C GLY A 152 7.08 -13.48 -1.55
N ILE A 153 7.13 -12.92 -0.34
CA ILE A 153 7.26 -13.66 0.92
C ILE A 153 5.88 -14.11 1.45
N SER A 154 4.79 -13.47 1.01
CA SER A 154 3.43 -13.72 1.50
C SER A 154 2.38 -13.45 0.43
N ASP A 155 1.24 -14.13 0.54
CA ASP A 155 0.07 -14.00 -0.34
C ASP A 155 -0.99 -13.01 0.19
N ASP A 156 -0.76 -12.41 1.36
CA ASP A 156 -1.66 -11.49 2.08
C ASP A 156 -1.32 -10.01 1.87
N ILE A 157 -0.61 -9.67 0.79
CA ILE A 157 -0.09 -8.33 0.52
C ILE A 157 -0.88 -7.66 -0.61
N VAL A 158 -1.30 -6.41 -0.38
CA VAL A 158 -1.89 -5.51 -1.39
C VAL A 158 -1.03 -4.27 -1.55
N HIS A 159 -0.77 -3.89 -2.80
CA HIS A 159 -0.16 -2.60 -3.14
C HIS A 159 -1.24 -1.63 -3.63
N LEU A 160 -1.26 -0.41 -3.09
CA LEU A 160 -1.87 0.76 -3.70
C LEU A 160 -0.73 1.58 -4.34
N SER A 161 -0.72 1.68 -5.66
CA SER A 161 0.37 2.28 -6.43
C SER A 161 -0.15 3.45 -7.24
N PHE A 162 0.55 4.57 -7.19
CA PHE A 162 0.30 5.72 -8.04
C PHE A 162 1.50 5.94 -8.96
N TYR A 163 1.23 6.02 -10.26
CA TYR A 163 2.20 6.26 -11.32
C TYR A 163 1.89 7.60 -12.00
N PRO A 164 2.61 8.69 -11.68
CA PRO A 164 2.40 9.99 -12.33
C PRO A 164 2.67 9.96 -13.84
N LYS A 165 2.05 10.90 -14.56
CA LYS A 165 2.31 11.13 -15.99
C LYS A 165 3.56 11.96 -16.28
#